data_AF-A0A6I2XFT0-F1
#
_entry.id   AF-A0A6I2XFT0-F1
#
_cell.length_a   1.000
_cell.length_b   1.000
_cell.length_c   1.000
_cell.angle_alpha   90.00
_cell.angle_beta   90.00
_cell.angle_gamma   90.00
#
_symmetry.space_group_name_H-M   'P 1'
#
loop_
_entity.id
_entity.type
_entity.pdbx_description
1 polymer ?
#
loop_
_entity_poly.entity_id
_entity_poly.type
_entity_poly.pdbx_seq_one_letter_code
_entity_poly.pdbx_strand_id
1 'polypeptide(L)'
;MIPDRPLEVLKAIVRDYIASKEPVGSKSLVERHSFGVSAATIRNDMAILEEEELIVAPHTSSGRVPTDKGYRMFVDQLSEVKPLSAAEKVAIEGFLSKSSDLDETLSQTVRLLSQLTNQVALVQYPSLGRASVRHIEIISIDEKRLLLMLITDSGRIQQHVLEIPGGYESGDVEKLRNMLNESLTGKGLAEVSAIAKTIAQKVTGKIKLLAERVTPELLALVDANSQEKILLAGTSNLARRED
;
A
#
# COMPACT_ATOMS: atom_id res chain seq x y z
N MET A 1 11.18 -5.98 -34.06
CA MET A 1 10.60 -7.08 -33.25
C MET A 1 11.72 -8.08 -33.05
N ILE A 2 12.13 -8.32 -31.81
CA ILE A 2 13.26 -9.20 -31.52
C ILE A 2 12.79 -10.66 -31.68
N PRO A 3 13.52 -11.52 -32.40
CA PRO A 3 13.16 -12.93 -32.53
C PRO A 3 13.19 -13.65 -31.17
N ASP A 4 12.48 -14.78 -31.05
CA ASP A 4 12.31 -15.49 -29.78
C ASP A 4 13.64 -15.97 -29.16
N ARG A 5 14.61 -16.41 -29.99
CA ARG A 5 15.90 -16.92 -29.47
C ARG A 5 16.78 -15.83 -28.85
N PRO A 6 17.05 -14.67 -29.50
CA PRO A 6 17.72 -13.55 -28.84
C PRO A 6 17.05 -13.13 -27.52
N LEU A 7 15.72 -13.19 -27.42
CA LEU A 7 15.02 -12.92 -26.15
C LEU A 7 15.34 -13.95 -25.06
N GLU A 8 15.39 -15.24 -25.39
CA GLU A 8 15.83 -16.28 -24.46
C GLU A 8 17.31 -16.10 -24.06
N VAL A 9 18.17 -15.67 -24.99
CA VAL A 9 19.56 -15.31 -24.70
C VAL A 9 19.64 -14.12 -23.74
N LEU A 10 18.82 -13.08 -23.92
CA LEU A 10 18.73 -11.95 -23.00
C LEU A 10 18.31 -12.40 -21.59
N LYS A 11 17.30 -13.28 -21.49
CA LYS A 11 16.85 -13.84 -20.20
C LYS A 11 17.97 -14.59 -19.48
N ALA A 12 18.75 -15.38 -20.22
CA ALA A 12 19.90 -16.10 -19.65
C ALA A 12 21.02 -15.15 -19.22
N ILE A 13 21.34 -14.12 -20.02
CA ILE A 13 22.34 -13.09 -19.66
C ILE A 13 21.93 -12.38 -18.37
N VAL A 14 20.68 -11.94 -18.27
CA VAL A 14 20.17 -11.23 -17.08
C VAL A 14 20.23 -12.13 -15.84
N ARG A 15 19.79 -13.40 -15.94
CA ARG A 15 19.84 -14.35 -14.82
C ARG A 15 21.26 -14.64 -14.36
N ASP A 16 22.16 -14.92 -15.29
CA ASP A 16 23.57 -15.21 -14.98
C ASP A 16 24.24 -13.99 -14.36
N TYR A 17 24.00 -12.80 -14.90
CA TYR A 17 24.58 -11.56 -14.37
C TYR A 17 24.03 -11.20 -12.98
N ILE A 18 22.74 -11.41 -12.71
CA ILE A 18 22.16 -11.22 -11.36
C ILE A 18 22.81 -12.17 -10.35
N ALA A 19 23.11 -13.41 -10.76
CA ALA A 19 23.69 -14.43 -9.90
C ALA A 19 25.20 -14.23 -9.66
N SER A 20 25.97 -13.85 -10.68
CA SER A 20 27.43 -13.75 -10.59
C SER A 20 27.98 -12.33 -10.43
N LYS A 21 27.23 -11.30 -10.84
CA LYS A 21 27.72 -9.92 -11.05
C LYS A 21 28.89 -9.81 -12.03
N GLU A 22 29.11 -10.81 -12.89
CA GLU A 22 30.22 -10.86 -13.86
C GLU A 22 29.73 -10.81 -15.31
N PRO A 23 30.43 -10.13 -16.23
CA PRO A 23 30.06 -10.08 -17.65
C PRO A 23 29.89 -11.48 -18.27
N VAL A 24 28.78 -11.69 -18.97
CA VAL A 24 28.36 -13.01 -19.44
C VAL A 24 28.84 -13.26 -20.87
N GLY A 25 29.58 -14.36 -21.08
CA GLY A 25 30.11 -14.74 -22.38
C GLY A 25 29.22 -15.73 -23.14
N SER A 26 29.32 -15.73 -24.47
CA SER A 26 28.56 -16.68 -25.30
C SER A 26 28.88 -18.14 -25.02
N LYS A 27 30.13 -18.45 -24.64
CA LYS A 27 30.56 -19.81 -24.31
C LYS A 27 29.91 -20.31 -23.00
N SER A 28 29.89 -19.48 -21.96
CA SER A 28 29.27 -19.83 -20.68
C SER A 28 27.75 -20.01 -20.82
N LEU A 29 27.11 -19.23 -21.68
CA LEU A 29 25.68 -19.39 -21.98
C LEU A 29 25.35 -20.74 -22.60
N VAL A 30 26.14 -21.19 -23.58
CA VAL A 30 25.95 -22.51 -24.21
C VAL A 30 26.16 -23.64 -23.20
N GLU A 31 27.18 -23.53 -22.35
CA GLU A 31 27.50 -24.54 -21.34
C GLU A 31 26.44 -24.66 -20.23
N ARG A 32 25.81 -23.54 -19.81
CA ARG A 32 24.88 -23.51 -18.67
C ARG A 32 23.40 -23.66 -19.06
N HIS A 33 22.99 -23.15 -20.23
CA HIS A 33 21.57 -23.04 -20.60
C HIS A 33 21.17 -23.96 -21.77
N SER A 34 22.11 -24.75 -22.33
CA SER A 34 21.83 -25.79 -23.34
C SER A 34 20.98 -25.33 -24.52
N PHE A 35 21.30 -24.17 -25.10
CA PHE A 35 20.57 -23.57 -26.24
C PHE A 35 20.54 -24.43 -27.53
N GLY A 36 21.23 -25.57 -27.59
CA GLY A 36 21.27 -26.44 -28.76
C GLY A 36 22.00 -25.85 -29.97
N VAL A 37 22.72 -24.74 -29.80
CA VAL A 37 23.47 -24.04 -30.85
C VAL A 37 24.90 -23.72 -30.42
N SER A 38 25.74 -23.37 -31.40
CA SER A 38 27.15 -23.05 -31.15
C SER A 38 27.33 -21.70 -30.45
N ALA A 39 28.48 -21.52 -29.78
CA ALA A 39 28.84 -20.23 -29.18
C ALA A 39 28.98 -19.10 -30.22
N ALA A 40 29.23 -19.41 -31.49
CA ALA A 40 29.25 -18.43 -32.57
C ALA A 40 27.83 -17.94 -32.90
N THR A 41 26.84 -18.83 -32.90
CA THR A 41 25.42 -18.49 -33.08
C THR A 41 24.93 -17.57 -31.96
N ILE A 42 25.27 -17.89 -30.71
CA ILE A 42 24.93 -17.04 -29.56
C ILE A 42 25.61 -15.67 -29.64
N ARG A 43 26.84 -15.56 -30.17
CA ARG A 43 27.48 -14.25 -30.40
C ARG A 43 26.70 -13.40 -31.39
N ASN A 44 26.13 -14.00 -32.43
CA ASN A 44 25.31 -13.26 -33.39
C ASN A 44 24.01 -12.79 -32.74
N ASP A 45 23.36 -13.63 -31.93
CA ASP A 45 22.17 -13.21 -31.18
C ASP A 45 22.49 -12.08 -30.19
N MET A 46 23.66 -12.16 -29.52
CA MET A 46 24.15 -11.08 -28.64
C MET A 46 24.45 -9.79 -29.41
N ALA A 47 24.93 -9.87 -30.67
CA ALA A 47 25.14 -8.69 -31.50
C ALA A 47 23.80 -7.98 -31.82
N ILE A 48 22.74 -8.75 -32.09
CA ILE A 48 21.38 -8.19 -32.26
C ILE A 48 20.91 -7.50 -30.97
N LEU A 49 21.12 -8.13 -29.81
CA LEU A 49 20.75 -7.53 -28.52
C LEU A 49 21.56 -6.26 -28.20
N GLU A 50 22.83 -6.20 -28.64
CA GLU A 50 23.70 -5.03 -28.47
C GLU A 50 23.30 -3.89 -29.42
N GLU A 51 22.95 -4.19 -30.67
CA GLU A 51 22.38 -3.23 -31.63
C GLU A 51 21.05 -2.64 -31.13
N GLU A 52 20.25 -3.46 -30.44
CA GLU A 52 19.02 -3.03 -29.77
C GLU A 52 19.26 -2.36 -28.40
N GLU A 53 20.51 -2.15 -28.00
CA GLU A 53 20.94 -1.51 -26.74
C GLU A 53 20.45 -2.22 -25.47
N LEU A 54 20.13 -3.52 -25.56
CA LEU A 54 19.66 -4.32 -24.42
C LEU A 54 20.82 -4.88 -23.59
N ILE A 55 21.98 -5.06 -24.22
CA ILE A 55 23.21 -5.48 -23.55
C ILE A 55 24.38 -4.65 -24.06
N VAL A 56 25.44 -4.56 -23.28
CA VAL A 56 26.65 -3.80 -23.63
C VAL A 56 27.91 -4.53 -23.17
N ALA A 57 29.02 -4.32 -23.88
CA ALA A 57 30.34 -4.72 -23.43
C ALA A 57 30.94 -3.66 -22.49
N PRO A 58 31.19 -3.94 -21.20
CA PRO A 58 31.87 -2.97 -20.34
C PRO A 58 33.32 -2.71 -20.78
N HIS A 59 33.98 -3.73 -21.34
CA HIS A 59 35.29 -3.66 -21.98
C HIS A 59 35.32 -4.48 -23.28
N THR A 60 36.23 -4.15 -24.19
CA THR A 60 36.37 -4.74 -25.53
C THR A 60 36.56 -6.27 -25.56
N SER A 61 37.15 -6.85 -24.51
CA SER A 61 37.38 -8.31 -24.40
C SER A 61 36.48 -9.01 -23.38
N SER A 62 35.57 -8.28 -22.74
CA SER A 62 34.68 -8.83 -21.71
C SER A 62 33.39 -9.41 -22.30
N GLY A 63 32.67 -10.19 -21.50
CA GLY A 63 31.30 -10.61 -21.82
C GLY A 63 30.34 -9.43 -21.99
N ARG A 64 29.04 -9.69 -21.98
CA ARG A 64 28.01 -8.63 -22.01
C ARG A 64 27.32 -8.51 -20.67
N VAL A 65 26.93 -7.28 -20.35
CA VAL A 65 26.09 -6.96 -19.18
C VAL A 65 24.76 -6.39 -19.65
N PRO A 66 23.65 -6.64 -18.96
CA PRO A 66 22.37 -6.01 -19.29
C PRO A 66 22.43 -4.50 -19.08
N THR A 67 21.82 -3.75 -19.98
CA THR A 67 21.51 -2.32 -19.75
C THR A 67 20.18 -2.21 -18.98
N ASP A 68 19.83 -1.00 -18.54
CA ASP A 68 18.50 -0.73 -17.95
C ASP A 68 17.36 -1.12 -18.91
N LYS A 69 17.55 -0.90 -20.22
CA LYS A 69 16.62 -1.32 -21.28
C LYS A 69 16.54 -2.84 -21.37
N GLY A 70 17.66 -3.54 -21.24
CA GLY A 70 17.74 -5.00 -21.17
C GLY A 70 17.00 -5.58 -19.97
N TYR A 71 17.22 -5.02 -18.78
CA TYR A 71 16.47 -5.39 -17.58
C TYR A 71 14.98 -5.12 -17.73
N ARG A 72 14.60 -3.98 -18.31
CA ARG A 72 13.20 -3.66 -18.54
C ARG A 72 12.53 -4.66 -19.48
N MET A 73 13.17 -4.98 -20.61
CA MET A 73 12.70 -5.99 -21.55
C MET A 73 12.59 -7.37 -20.89
N PHE A 74 13.57 -7.76 -20.07
CA PHE A 74 13.50 -9.00 -19.29
C PHE A 74 12.30 -9.03 -18.36
N VAL A 75 12.04 -7.94 -17.63
CA VAL A 75 10.90 -7.83 -16.72
C VAL A 75 9.57 -7.84 -17.46
N ASP A 76 9.45 -7.12 -18.56
CA ASP A 76 8.23 -7.09 -19.39
C ASP A 76 7.91 -8.46 -20.01
N GLN A 77 8.91 -9.34 -20.12
CA GLN A 77 8.77 -10.72 -20.57
C GLN A 77 8.77 -11.77 -19.44
N LEU A 78 8.66 -11.36 -18.18
CA LEU A 78 8.28 -12.23 -17.06
C LEU A 78 6.78 -12.55 -17.18
N SER A 79 6.39 -13.24 -18.24
CA SER A 79 4.99 -13.58 -18.52
C SER A 79 4.40 -14.57 -17.51
N GLU A 80 5.26 -15.25 -16.74
CA GLU A 80 4.85 -16.23 -15.74
C GLU A 80 5.53 -15.93 -14.40
N VAL A 81 4.91 -15.05 -13.61
CA VAL A 81 5.23 -14.98 -12.18
C VAL A 81 4.91 -16.34 -11.59
N LYS A 82 5.93 -17.05 -11.09
CA LYS A 82 5.74 -18.33 -10.40
C LYS A 82 4.74 -18.11 -9.26
N PRO A 83 3.58 -18.79 -9.25
CA PRO A 83 2.62 -18.64 -8.17
C PRO A 83 3.24 -19.15 -6.87
N LEU A 84 2.88 -18.51 -5.76
CA LEU A 84 3.19 -19.03 -4.43
C LEU A 84 2.61 -20.44 -4.28
N SER A 85 3.42 -21.36 -3.80
CA SER A 85 3.00 -22.69 -3.40
C SER A 85 1.98 -22.62 -2.27
N ALA A 86 1.19 -23.68 -2.09
CA ALA A 86 0.22 -23.75 -1.00
C ALA A 86 0.89 -23.58 0.38
N ALA A 87 2.09 -24.14 0.57
CA ALA A 87 2.84 -24.01 1.80
C ALA A 87 3.30 -22.56 2.06
N GLU A 88 3.77 -21.86 1.02
CA GLU A 88 4.13 -20.44 1.12
C GLU A 88 2.90 -19.58 1.46
N LYS A 89 1.74 -19.84 0.84
CA LYS A 89 0.49 -19.13 1.16
C LYS A 89 0.08 -19.32 2.61
N VAL A 90 0.06 -20.56 3.09
CA VAL A 90 -0.30 -20.87 4.49
C VAL A 90 0.68 -20.23 5.47
N ALA A 91 1.98 -20.23 5.17
CA ALA A 91 2.97 -19.58 6.02
C ALA A 91 2.78 -18.05 6.08
N ILE A 92 2.48 -17.41 4.95
CA ILE A 92 2.19 -15.97 4.88
C ILE A 92 0.91 -15.65 5.66
N GLU A 93 -0.17 -16.40 5.42
CA GLU A 93 -1.45 -16.20 6.10
C GLU A 93 -1.33 -16.38 7.62
N GLY A 94 -0.65 -17.44 8.08
CA GLY A 94 -0.42 -17.68 9.51
C GLY A 94 0.50 -16.66 10.18
N PHE A 95 1.37 -15.99 9.41
CA PHE A 95 2.17 -14.87 9.92
C PHE A 95 1.31 -13.61 10.11
N LEU A 96 0.41 -13.32 9.18
CA LEU A 96 -0.44 -12.11 9.19
C LEU A 96 -1.65 -12.22 10.13
N SER A 97 -2.21 -13.43 10.32
CA SER A 97 -3.44 -13.66 11.08
C SER A 97 -3.32 -13.47 12.60
N LYS A 98 -2.13 -13.11 13.10
CA LYS A 98 -1.87 -12.92 14.54
C LYS A 98 -2.19 -11.51 15.05
N SER A 99 -2.51 -10.58 14.15
CA SER A 99 -2.76 -9.18 14.47
C SER A 99 -4.26 -8.85 14.46
N SER A 100 -4.72 -8.08 15.44
CA SER A 100 -6.10 -7.60 15.54
C SER A 100 -6.28 -6.16 15.07
N ASP A 101 -5.19 -5.46 14.78
CA ASP A 101 -5.15 -4.06 14.33
C ASP A 101 -4.43 -3.93 12.98
N LEU A 102 -4.99 -3.09 12.09
CA LEU A 102 -4.46 -2.83 10.75
C LEU A 102 -3.02 -2.32 10.79
N ASP A 103 -2.71 -1.45 11.76
CA ASP A 103 -1.37 -0.91 11.96
C ASP A 103 -0.34 -2.04 12.19
N GLU A 104 -0.73 -3.05 12.96
CA GLU A 104 0.11 -4.20 13.28
C GLU A 104 0.24 -5.14 12.08
N THR A 105 -0.88 -5.43 11.39
CA THR A 105 -0.87 -6.24 10.16
C THR A 105 0.05 -5.64 9.11
N LEU A 106 -0.05 -4.34 8.84
CA LEU A 106 0.80 -3.66 7.87
C LEU A 106 2.27 -3.63 8.33
N SER A 107 2.52 -3.46 9.63
CA SER A 107 3.87 -3.53 10.19
C SER A 107 4.51 -4.92 10.04
N GLN A 108 3.73 -5.99 10.12
CA GLN A 108 4.18 -7.36 9.85
C GLN A 108 4.42 -7.59 8.36
N THR A 109 3.51 -7.14 7.50
CA THR A 109 3.63 -7.24 6.03
C THR A 109 4.91 -6.58 5.52
N VAL A 110 5.21 -5.34 5.93
CA VAL A 110 6.40 -4.62 5.47
C VAL A 110 7.68 -5.35 5.88
N ARG A 111 7.72 -5.91 7.09
CA ARG A 111 8.86 -6.74 7.53
C ARG A 111 9.00 -8.02 6.73
N LEU A 112 7.90 -8.72 6.48
CA LEU A 112 7.88 -9.95 5.70
C LEU A 112 8.37 -9.70 4.26
N LEU A 113 7.87 -8.65 3.61
CA LEU A 113 8.31 -8.25 2.27
C LEU A 113 9.82 -7.96 2.24
N SER A 114 10.32 -7.22 3.22
CA SER A 114 11.75 -6.94 3.31
C SER A 114 12.59 -8.21 3.47
N GLN A 115 12.14 -9.16 4.30
CA GLN A 115 12.83 -10.45 4.51
C GLN A 115 12.82 -11.35 3.28
N LEU A 116 11.69 -11.42 2.57
CA LEU A 116 11.55 -12.27 1.38
C LEU A 116 12.33 -11.72 0.18
N THR A 117 12.41 -10.39 0.06
CA THR A 117 13.05 -9.74 -1.11
C THR A 117 14.49 -9.33 -0.85
N ASN A 118 14.95 -9.33 0.41
CA ASN A 118 16.19 -8.68 0.84
C ASN A 118 16.28 -7.21 0.35
N GLN A 119 15.14 -6.54 0.21
CA GLN A 119 15.05 -5.14 -0.17
C GLN A 119 14.47 -4.31 0.98
N VAL A 120 14.43 -2.99 0.77
CA VAL A 120 13.56 -2.11 1.54
C VAL A 120 12.14 -2.33 1.10
N ALA A 121 11.26 -2.49 2.09
CA ALA A 121 9.82 -2.46 1.86
C ALA A 121 9.24 -1.19 2.49
N LEU A 122 8.29 -0.59 1.76
CA LEU A 122 7.60 0.63 2.15
C LEU A 122 6.10 0.44 1.95
N VAL A 123 5.31 0.84 2.94
CA VAL A 123 3.86 0.97 2.80
C VAL A 123 3.43 2.32 3.36
N GLN A 124 2.57 2.99 2.59
CA GLN A 124 1.88 4.21 3.00
C GLN A 124 0.37 3.90 3.09
N TYR A 125 -0.26 4.32 4.17
CA TYR A 125 -1.70 4.13 4.38
C TYR A 125 -2.29 5.22 5.28
N PRO A 126 -3.58 5.55 5.11
CA PRO A 126 -4.26 6.46 6.00
C PRO A 126 -4.52 5.78 7.36
N SER A 127 -4.24 6.49 8.45
CA SER A 127 -4.53 6.05 9.82
C SER A 127 -5.13 7.20 10.63
N LEU A 128 -6.13 6.91 11.45
CA LEU A 128 -6.71 7.89 12.38
C LEU A 128 -5.76 8.25 13.54
N GLY A 129 -4.61 7.56 13.63
CA GLY A 129 -3.62 7.75 14.67
C GLY A 129 -4.16 7.43 16.06
N ARG A 130 -3.60 8.10 17.09
CA ARG A 130 -4.02 7.96 18.49
C ARG A 130 -4.94 9.08 18.96
N ALA A 131 -5.49 9.87 18.04
CA ALA A 131 -6.35 10.97 18.41
C ALA A 131 -7.64 10.44 19.06
N SER A 132 -8.10 11.15 20.07
CA SER A 132 -9.35 10.87 20.75
C SER A 132 -10.32 12.04 20.59
N VAL A 133 -11.61 11.75 20.70
CA VAL A 133 -12.66 12.78 20.70
C VAL A 133 -12.52 13.59 21.98
N ARG A 134 -12.29 14.89 21.85
CA ARG A 134 -12.31 15.81 23.00
C ARG A 134 -13.69 16.40 23.20
N HIS A 135 -14.38 16.77 22.13
CA HIS A 135 -15.70 17.37 22.18
C HIS A 135 -16.39 17.31 20.82
N ILE A 136 -17.71 17.14 20.82
CA ILE A 136 -18.57 17.24 19.64
C ILE A 136 -19.55 18.39 19.87
N GLU A 137 -19.61 19.33 18.94
CA GLU A 137 -20.54 20.46 19.01
C GLU A 137 -21.51 20.42 17.83
N ILE A 138 -22.78 20.78 18.09
CA ILE A 138 -23.81 20.89 17.06
C ILE A 138 -24.53 22.21 17.27
N ILE A 139 -24.36 23.14 16.32
CA ILE A 139 -24.89 24.50 16.41
C ILE A 139 -25.96 24.72 15.35
N SER A 140 -27.10 25.26 15.78
CA SER A 140 -28.18 25.68 14.90
C SER A 140 -27.80 26.93 14.11
N ILE A 141 -27.78 26.85 12.77
CA ILE A 141 -27.58 28.01 11.89
C ILE A 141 -28.93 28.67 11.58
N ASP A 142 -29.88 27.85 11.12
CA ASP A 142 -31.28 28.20 10.88
C ASP A 142 -32.15 26.95 10.99
N GLU A 143 -33.46 27.07 10.78
CA GLU A 143 -34.44 25.98 10.94
C GLU A 143 -34.14 24.68 10.17
N LYS A 144 -33.24 24.70 9.18
CA LYS A 144 -32.89 23.54 8.34
C LYS A 144 -31.40 23.23 8.28
N ARG A 145 -30.52 24.09 8.80
CA ARG A 145 -29.06 23.92 8.73
C ARG A 145 -28.43 23.84 10.11
N LEU A 146 -27.52 22.89 10.26
CA LEU A 146 -26.69 22.68 11.44
C LEU A 146 -25.21 22.78 11.08
N LEU A 147 -24.40 23.30 11.99
CA LEU A 147 -22.94 23.16 11.98
C LEU A 147 -22.56 22.04 12.95
N LEU A 148 -22.04 20.94 12.42
CA LEU A 148 -21.43 19.85 13.20
C LEU A 148 -19.92 20.09 13.31
N MET A 149 -19.37 19.97 14.50
CA MET A 149 -17.95 20.10 14.76
C MET A 149 -17.44 18.91 15.59
N LEU A 150 -16.28 18.39 15.21
CA LEU A 150 -15.51 17.40 15.95
C LEU A 150 -14.17 18.03 16.37
N ILE A 151 -13.93 18.09 17.67
CA ILE A 151 -12.69 18.58 18.27
C ILE A 151 -11.96 17.38 18.85
N THR A 152 -10.69 17.20 18.47
CA THR A 152 -9.83 16.14 19.00
C THR A 152 -8.97 16.62 20.18
N ASP A 153 -8.42 15.68 20.94
CA ASP A 153 -7.42 15.96 21.98
C ASP A 153 -6.14 16.62 21.45
N SER A 154 -5.78 16.34 20.20
CA SER A 154 -4.69 16.99 19.45
C SER A 154 -5.01 18.43 19.03
N GLY A 155 -6.22 18.93 19.31
CA GLY A 155 -6.65 20.28 18.97
C GLY A 155 -7.07 20.47 17.52
N ARG A 156 -7.20 19.39 16.74
CA ARG A 156 -7.76 19.46 15.38
C ARG A 156 -9.27 19.66 15.48
N ILE A 157 -9.78 20.56 14.65
CA ILE A 157 -11.19 20.87 14.56
C ILE A 157 -11.62 20.56 13.13
N GLN A 158 -12.52 19.59 12.97
CA GLN A 158 -13.19 19.31 11.70
C GLN A 158 -14.64 19.75 11.81
N GLN A 159 -15.17 20.36 10.76
CA GLN A 159 -16.54 20.88 10.78
C GLN A 159 -17.25 20.67 9.44
N HIS A 160 -18.55 20.47 9.50
CA HIS A 160 -19.40 20.35 8.32
C HIS A 160 -20.76 21.00 8.56
N VAL A 161 -21.25 21.72 7.56
CA VAL A 161 -22.61 22.26 7.57
C VAL A 161 -23.52 21.25 6.89
N LEU A 162 -24.50 20.74 7.63
CA LEU A 162 -25.45 19.76 7.12
C LEU A 162 -26.86 20.33 7.05
N GLU A 163 -27.57 19.95 5.99
CA GLU A 163 -28.99 20.24 5.81
C GLU A 163 -29.85 19.09 6.35
N ILE A 164 -30.88 19.47 7.12
CA ILE A 164 -31.91 18.59 7.67
C ILE A 164 -33.23 18.90 6.94
N PRO A 165 -33.56 18.15 5.87
CA PRO A 165 -34.85 18.27 5.20
C PRO A 165 -35.99 17.98 6.17
N GLY A 166 -36.92 18.93 6.32
CA GLY A 166 -38.00 18.86 7.31
C GLY A 166 -37.73 19.63 8.61
N GLY A 167 -36.52 20.19 8.75
CA GLY A 167 -36.10 20.96 9.91
C GLY A 167 -35.86 20.11 11.15
N TYR A 168 -35.61 20.77 12.28
CA TYR A 168 -35.32 20.12 13.55
C TYR A 168 -35.84 20.95 14.73
N GLU A 169 -36.01 20.29 15.88
CA GLU A 169 -36.32 20.97 17.14
C GLU A 169 -35.03 21.22 17.91
N SER A 170 -34.81 22.42 18.43
CA SER A 170 -33.59 22.77 19.17
C SER A 170 -33.33 21.84 20.35
N GLY A 171 -34.39 21.38 21.04
CA GLY A 171 -34.26 20.42 22.13
C GLY A 171 -33.78 19.03 21.69
N ASP A 172 -34.06 18.61 20.45
CA ASP A 172 -33.55 17.33 19.91
C ASP A 172 -32.08 17.44 19.52
N VAL A 173 -31.63 18.61 19.06
CA VAL A 173 -30.22 18.90 18.79
C VAL A 173 -29.40 18.83 20.08
N GLU A 174 -29.86 19.49 21.14
CA GLU A 174 -29.18 19.45 22.45
C GLU A 174 -29.11 18.03 23.01
N LYS A 175 -30.20 17.26 22.94
CA LYS A 175 -30.22 15.86 23.38
C LYS A 175 -29.23 15.01 22.61
N LEU A 176 -29.22 15.10 21.27
CA LEU A 176 -28.31 14.31 20.45
C LEU A 176 -26.85 14.67 20.74
N ARG A 177 -26.54 15.97 20.84
CA ARG A 177 -25.21 16.45 21.19
C ARG A 177 -24.75 15.91 22.55
N ASN A 178 -25.62 15.92 23.57
CA ASN A 178 -25.28 15.39 24.89
C ASN A 178 -25.03 13.88 24.83
N MET A 179 -25.89 13.11 24.15
CA MET A 179 -25.70 11.65 23.98
C MET A 179 -24.39 11.29 23.28
N LEU A 180 -24.02 12.05 22.25
CA LEU A 180 -22.75 11.88 21.54
C LEU A 180 -21.57 12.16 22.48
N ASN A 181 -21.57 13.29 23.18
CA ASN A 181 -20.47 13.63 24.08
C ASN A 181 -20.35 12.66 25.27
N GLU A 182 -21.46 12.22 25.86
CA GLU A 182 -21.44 11.24 26.95
C GLU A 182 -20.83 9.89 26.53
N SER A 183 -21.02 9.49 25.27
CA SER A 183 -20.58 8.18 24.78
C SER A 183 -19.21 8.22 24.09
N LEU A 184 -18.85 9.34 23.46
CA LEU A 184 -17.69 9.45 22.58
C LEU A 184 -16.53 10.23 23.20
N THR A 185 -16.75 11.12 24.18
CA THR A 185 -15.65 11.89 24.78
C THR A 185 -14.61 10.96 25.40
N GLY A 186 -13.33 11.18 25.04
CA GLY A 186 -12.19 10.37 25.45
C GLY A 186 -12.04 9.05 24.67
N LYS A 187 -12.94 8.72 23.73
CA LYS A 187 -12.81 7.54 22.87
C LYS A 187 -11.87 7.79 21.70
N GLY A 188 -11.14 6.76 21.29
CA GLY A 188 -10.31 6.82 20.09
C GLY A 188 -11.17 7.03 18.85
N LEU A 189 -10.65 7.76 17.86
CA LEU A 189 -11.38 8.02 16.61
C LEU A 189 -11.82 6.73 15.90
N ALA A 190 -11.05 5.64 16.01
CA ALA A 190 -11.41 4.33 15.45
C ALA A 190 -12.67 3.70 16.07
N GLU A 191 -13.00 4.04 17.33
CA GLU A 191 -14.16 3.51 18.04
C GLU A 191 -15.45 4.27 17.68
N VAL A 192 -15.34 5.49 17.17
CA VAL A 192 -16.48 6.40 16.94
C VAL A 192 -17.52 5.78 16.02
N SER A 193 -17.10 5.08 14.96
CA SER A 193 -18.02 4.45 14.00
C SER A 193 -18.96 3.44 14.65
N ALA A 194 -18.42 2.56 15.49
CA ALA A 194 -19.22 1.53 16.16
C ALA A 194 -20.17 2.16 17.20
N ILE A 195 -19.68 3.12 17.98
CA ILE A 195 -20.45 3.76 19.05
C ILE A 195 -21.55 4.67 18.45
N ALA A 196 -21.23 5.49 17.45
CA ALA A 196 -22.19 6.40 16.83
C ALA A 196 -23.34 5.64 16.13
N LYS A 197 -23.04 4.54 15.43
CA LYS A 197 -24.07 3.65 14.86
C LYS A 197 -24.97 3.05 15.94
N THR A 198 -24.39 2.64 17.07
CA THR A 198 -25.15 2.12 18.22
C THR A 198 -26.10 3.19 18.79
N ILE A 199 -25.64 4.43 18.89
CA ILE A 199 -26.46 5.57 19.34
C ILE A 199 -27.62 5.78 18.36
N ALA A 200 -27.34 5.88 17.06
CA ALA A 200 -28.36 6.08 16.03
C ALA A 200 -29.46 5.00 16.05
N GLN A 201 -29.11 3.75 16.38
CA GLN A 201 -30.07 2.64 16.51
C GLN A 201 -30.93 2.70 17.78
N LYS A 202 -30.41 3.24 18.89
CA LYS A 202 -31.12 3.32 20.18
C LYS A 202 -32.10 4.49 20.25
N VAL A 203 -31.86 5.52 19.45
CA VAL A 203 -32.66 6.75 19.42
C VAL A 203 -34.00 6.50 18.70
N THR A 204 -35.10 7.06 19.22
CA THR A 204 -36.47 6.89 18.69
C THR A 204 -37.18 8.23 18.48
N GLY A 205 -38.25 8.26 17.70
CA GLY A 205 -39.03 9.49 17.44
C GLY A 205 -38.32 10.49 16.52
N LYS A 206 -38.54 11.80 16.71
CA LYS A 206 -37.99 12.88 15.85
C LYS A 206 -36.46 12.95 15.87
N ILE A 207 -35.86 12.71 17.03
CA ILE A 207 -34.40 12.68 17.20
C ILE A 207 -33.72 11.56 16.39
N LYS A 208 -34.46 10.49 16.00
CA LYS A 208 -33.93 9.42 15.15
C LYS A 208 -33.55 9.93 13.76
N LEU A 209 -34.41 10.73 13.14
CA LEU A 209 -34.14 11.33 11.83
C LEU A 209 -32.89 12.22 11.89
N LEU A 210 -32.76 12.99 12.97
CA LEU A 210 -31.58 13.81 13.20
C LEU A 210 -30.31 12.96 13.37
N ALA A 211 -30.37 11.90 14.17
CA ALA A 211 -29.25 10.98 14.39
C ALA A 211 -28.83 10.26 13.09
N GLU A 212 -29.78 9.82 12.26
CA GLU A 212 -29.52 9.18 10.96
C GLU A 212 -28.84 10.15 9.97
N ARG A 213 -29.08 11.46 10.08
CA ARG A 213 -28.44 12.48 9.25
C ARG A 213 -27.09 12.94 9.80
N VAL A 214 -26.95 13.08 11.12
CA VAL A 214 -25.70 13.52 11.77
C VAL A 214 -24.64 12.41 11.76
N THR A 215 -25.04 11.14 11.88
CA THR A 215 -24.08 10.04 12.02
C THR A 215 -23.12 9.93 10.84
N PRO A 216 -23.58 9.86 9.56
CA PRO A 216 -22.68 9.80 8.42
C PRO A 216 -21.72 11.00 8.35
N GLU A 217 -22.22 12.20 8.64
CA GLU A 217 -21.40 13.42 8.64
C GLU A 217 -20.34 13.39 9.74
N LEU A 218 -20.67 12.89 10.94
CA LEU A 218 -19.69 12.69 12.00
C LEU A 218 -18.60 11.71 11.57
N LEU A 219 -18.94 10.63 10.87
CA LEU A 219 -17.95 9.67 10.36
C LEU A 219 -17.04 10.32 9.31
N ALA A 220 -17.60 11.14 8.43
CA ALA A 220 -16.79 11.90 7.47
C ALA A 220 -15.81 12.86 8.15
N LEU A 221 -16.22 13.53 9.24
CA LEU A 221 -15.31 14.36 10.05
C LEU A 221 -14.21 13.54 10.73
N VAL A 222 -14.51 12.31 11.16
CA VAL A 222 -13.51 11.37 11.69
C VAL A 222 -12.51 11.00 10.61
N ASP A 223 -12.98 10.60 9.42
CA ASP A 223 -12.11 10.21 8.30
C ASP A 223 -11.21 11.36 7.84
N ALA A 224 -11.72 12.61 7.88
CA ALA A 224 -10.94 13.81 7.60
C ALA A 224 -9.81 14.09 8.63
N ASN A 225 -9.80 13.40 9.77
CA ASN A 225 -8.68 13.43 10.72
C ASN A 225 -7.58 12.42 10.41
N SER A 226 -7.78 11.53 9.43
CA SER A 226 -6.76 10.57 9.02
C SER A 226 -5.47 11.27 8.61
N GLN A 227 -4.35 10.64 8.95
CA GLN A 227 -3.01 11.06 8.58
C GLN A 227 -2.34 9.96 7.78
N GLU A 228 -1.54 10.37 6.81
CA GLU A 228 -0.68 9.45 6.06
C GLU A 228 0.41 8.90 6.97
N LYS A 229 0.37 7.59 7.23
CA LYS A 229 1.39 6.90 7.99
C LYS A 229 2.26 6.09 7.05
N ILE A 230 3.57 6.19 7.27
CA ILE A 230 4.60 5.51 6.48
C ILE A 230 5.25 4.44 7.35
N LEU A 231 5.29 3.20 6.87
CA LEU A 231 6.01 2.09 7.47
C LEU A 231 7.16 1.65 6.57
N LEU A 232 8.34 1.49 7.18
CA LEU A 232 9.56 1.09 6.51
C LEU A 232 10.17 -0.13 7.22
N ALA A 233 10.66 -1.10 6.45
CA ALA A 233 11.52 -2.16 6.95
C ALA A 233 12.65 -2.45 5.96
N GLY A 234 13.77 -2.98 6.46
CA GLY A 234 14.90 -3.36 5.62
C GLY A 234 15.79 -2.21 5.17
N THR A 235 15.75 -1.05 5.82
CA THR A 235 16.62 0.09 5.49
C THR A 235 18.11 -0.30 5.54
N SER A 236 18.49 -1.25 6.39
CA SER A 236 19.83 -1.84 6.44
C SER A 236 20.23 -2.62 5.18
N ASN A 237 19.26 -3.11 4.38
CA ASN A 237 19.55 -3.81 3.12
C ASN A 237 20.09 -2.86 2.04
N LEU A 238 19.81 -1.55 2.13
CA LEU A 238 20.41 -0.56 1.22
C LEU A 238 21.92 -0.49 1.38
N ALA A 239 22.41 -0.52 2.62
CA ALA A 239 23.84 -0.39 2.93
C ALA A 239 24.65 -1.65 2.62
N ARG A 240 23.99 -2.81 2.47
CA ARG A 240 24.67 -4.10 2.20
C ARG A 240 24.95 -4.34 0.71
N ARG A 241 24.54 -3.43 -0.17
CA ARG A 241 24.57 -3.65 -1.63
C ARG A 241 25.82 -3.12 -2.34
N GLU A 242 26.77 -2.53 -1.61
CA GLU A 242 27.99 -1.93 -2.19
C GLU A 242 29.20 -2.87 -2.33
N ASP A 243 29.06 -4.17 -2.05
CA ASP A 243 30.11 -5.18 -2.33
C ASP A 243 29.70 -6.15 -3.47
#